data_AF-A0AAX6NE74-F1
#
_entry.id   AF-A0AAX6NE74-F1
#
_cell.length_a   1.000
_cell.length_b   1.000
_cell.length_c   1.000
_cell.angle_alpha   90.00
_cell.angle_beta   90.00
_cell.angle_gamma   90.00
#
_symmetry.space_group_name_H-M   'P 1'
#
loop_
_entity.id
_entity.type
_entity.pdbx_description
1 polymer ?
#
loop_
_entity_poly.entity_id
_entity_poly.type
_entity_poly.pdbx_seq_one_letter_code
_entity_poly.pdbx_strand_id
1 'polypeptide(L)'
;MRKKIEKKYYRLFTGELSATIVFAAIWIMFLMRKSEINAFLTSYYSVYAFVLLEFVLLQGSLYWYLKLKQARKNSFSKLPDSTLRVFNIYKKLNLILFIIGAILLIIQVVTLRTEIFWYTMIYIFALIEYVNYFYIRLSYLSPEEMKEFRQLKGFKASKLAKELKDLKL
;
A
#
# COMPACT_ATOMS: atom_id res chain seq x y z
N MET A 1 20.39 4.42 -19.76
CA MET A 1 19.66 4.76 -18.51
C MET A 1 18.18 4.32 -18.53
N ARG A 2 17.41 4.60 -19.59
CA ARG A 2 15.99 4.18 -19.75
C ARG A 2 15.70 2.72 -19.40
N LYS A 3 16.39 1.76 -20.03
CA LYS A 3 16.17 0.32 -19.80
C LYS A 3 16.32 -0.09 -18.33
N LYS A 4 17.21 0.55 -17.57
CA LYS A 4 17.38 0.31 -16.12
C LYS A 4 16.18 0.81 -15.31
N ILE A 5 15.67 2.01 -15.64
CA ILE A 5 14.49 2.61 -14.98
C ILE A 5 13.23 1.82 -15.30
N GLU A 6 13.04 1.43 -16.56
CA GLU A 6 11.91 0.62 -16.99
C GLU A 6 11.89 -0.73 -16.27
N LYS A 7 13.05 -1.44 -16.22
CA LYS A 7 13.19 -2.70 -15.48
C LYS A 7 12.88 -2.53 -13.99
N LYS A 8 13.27 -1.39 -13.39
CA LYS A 8 12.93 -1.07 -12.00
C LYS A 8 11.42 -0.90 -11.82
N TYR A 9 10.75 -0.08 -12.64
CA TYR A 9 9.30 0.12 -12.51
C TYR A 9 8.50 -1.13 -12.83
N TYR A 10 8.96 -1.95 -13.77
CA TYR A 10 8.36 -3.25 -14.03
C TYR A 10 8.42 -4.15 -12.79
N ARG A 11 9.60 -4.29 -12.17
CA ARG A 11 9.76 -5.09 -10.95
C ARG A 11 8.89 -4.60 -9.80
N LEU A 12 8.79 -3.28 -9.63
CA LEU A 12 7.92 -2.69 -8.60
C LEU A 12 6.46 -3.02 -8.88
N PHE A 13 5.97 -2.70 -10.08
CA PHE A 13 4.60 -3.02 -10.49
C PHE A 13 4.26 -4.50 -10.30
N THR A 14 5.11 -5.40 -10.81
CA THR A 14 4.86 -6.84 -10.67
C THR A 14 4.95 -7.30 -9.23
N GLY A 15 5.84 -6.73 -8.41
CA GLY A 15 5.96 -7.07 -7.00
C GLY A 15 4.68 -6.76 -6.23
N GLU A 16 4.14 -5.55 -6.41
CA GLU A 16 2.89 -5.11 -5.76
C GLU A 16 1.67 -5.90 -6.24
N LEU A 17 1.58 -6.13 -7.56
CA LEU A 17 0.52 -6.94 -8.12
C LEU A 17 0.61 -8.39 -7.65
N SER A 18 1.81 -8.97 -7.58
CA SER A 18 2.02 -10.30 -7.04
C SER A 18 1.65 -10.36 -5.56
N ALA A 19 1.98 -9.36 -4.75
CA ALA A 19 1.59 -9.31 -3.35
C ALA A 19 0.06 -9.32 -3.20
N THR A 20 -0.64 -8.46 -3.94
CA THR A 20 -2.11 -8.40 -4.02
C THR A 20 -2.70 -9.79 -4.35
N ILE A 21 -2.20 -10.44 -5.41
CA ILE A 21 -2.70 -11.75 -5.85
C ILE A 21 -2.40 -12.84 -4.82
N VAL A 22 -1.19 -12.85 -4.25
CA VAL A 22 -0.76 -13.86 -3.29
C VAL A 22 -1.52 -13.73 -1.98
N PHE A 23 -1.74 -12.52 -1.47
CA PHE A 23 -2.54 -12.31 -0.27
C PHE A 23 -3.99 -12.75 -0.48
N ALA A 24 -4.61 -12.38 -1.60
CA ALA A 24 -5.94 -12.88 -1.96
C ALA A 24 -6.00 -14.42 -2.10
N ALA A 25 -5.01 -15.02 -2.77
CA ALA A 25 -4.96 -16.48 -2.94
C ALA A 25 -4.78 -17.20 -1.58
N ILE A 26 -3.88 -16.70 -0.73
CA ILE A 26 -3.66 -17.22 0.62
C ILE A 26 -4.94 -17.08 1.45
N TRP A 27 -5.61 -15.93 1.38
CA TRP A 27 -6.87 -15.69 2.08
C TRP A 27 -7.93 -16.72 1.67
N ILE A 28 -8.16 -16.90 0.37
CA ILE A 28 -9.11 -17.89 -0.17
C ILE A 28 -8.71 -19.31 0.25
N MET A 29 -7.43 -19.65 0.16
CA MET A 29 -6.93 -20.97 0.57
C MET A 29 -7.22 -21.25 2.05
N PHE A 30 -7.02 -20.26 2.93
CA PHE A 30 -7.40 -20.39 4.34
C PHE A 30 -8.91 -20.58 4.48
N LEU A 31 -9.73 -19.78 3.81
CA LEU A 31 -11.19 -19.92 3.84
C LEU A 31 -11.68 -21.31 3.39
N MET A 32 -11.01 -21.92 2.40
CA MET A 32 -11.35 -23.28 1.93
C MET A 32 -10.97 -24.36 2.96
N ARG A 33 -9.96 -24.10 3.79
CA ARG A 33 -9.54 -25.04 4.85
C ARG A 33 -10.49 -24.90 6.04
N LYS A 34 -11.41 -25.86 6.24
CA LYS A 34 -12.30 -25.90 7.41
C LYS A 34 -11.51 -25.94 8.72
N SER A 35 -11.15 -24.77 9.24
CA SER A 35 -10.31 -24.58 10.42
C SER A 35 -10.91 -23.48 11.29
N GLU A 36 -10.61 -23.48 12.59
CA GLU A 36 -11.08 -22.46 13.53
C GLU A 36 -10.67 -21.04 13.11
N ILE A 37 -9.56 -20.94 12.37
CA ILE A 37 -9.07 -19.69 11.79
C ILE A 37 -10.10 -19.04 10.86
N ASN A 38 -10.95 -19.83 10.19
CA ASN A 38 -11.95 -19.30 9.28
C ASN A 38 -12.95 -18.39 9.98
N ALA A 39 -13.33 -18.70 11.22
CA ALA A 39 -14.24 -17.86 11.98
C ALA A 39 -13.66 -16.46 12.21
N PHE A 40 -12.34 -16.35 12.41
CA PHE A 40 -11.66 -15.06 12.54
C PHE A 40 -11.52 -14.34 11.20
N LEU A 41 -11.19 -15.06 10.13
CA LEU A 41 -10.98 -14.47 8.79
C LEU A 41 -12.29 -14.01 8.13
N THR A 42 -13.40 -14.72 8.34
CA THR A 42 -14.71 -14.33 7.78
C THR A 42 -15.42 -13.24 8.59
N SER A 43 -14.88 -12.88 9.75
CA SER A 43 -15.44 -11.78 10.55
C SER A 43 -15.47 -10.49 9.74
N TYR A 44 -16.51 -9.69 9.96
CA TYR A 44 -16.65 -8.37 9.32
C TYR A 44 -15.40 -7.50 9.50
N TYR A 45 -14.79 -7.55 10.69
CA TYR A 45 -13.57 -6.80 11.00
C TYR A 45 -12.40 -7.25 10.13
N SER A 46 -12.07 -8.55 10.13
CA SER A 46 -10.93 -9.08 9.37
C SER A 46 -11.09 -8.86 7.87
N VAL A 47 -12.30 -9.06 7.34
CA VAL A 47 -12.62 -8.77 5.93
C VAL A 47 -12.41 -7.30 5.61
N TYR A 48 -12.84 -6.39 6.50
CA TYR A 48 -12.62 -4.97 6.32
C TYR A 48 -11.13 -4.62 6.23
N ALA A 49 -10.32 -5.10 7.19
CA ALA A 49 -8.88 -4.85 7.19
C ALA A 49 -8.20 -5.43 5.94
N PHE A 50 -8.61 -6.63 5.52
CA PHE A 50 -8.10 -7.27 4.32
C PHE A 50 -8.42 -6.49 3.05
N VAL A 51 -9.68 -6.07 2.88
CA VAL A 51 -10.08 -5.24 1.73
C VAL A 51 -9.33 -3.90 1.72
N LEU A 52 -9.12 -3.29 2.89
CA LEU A 52 -8.34 -2.07 3.00
C LEU A 52 -6.89 -2.27 2.57
N LEU A 53 -6.25 -3.38 2.99
CA LEU A 53 -4.89 -3.74 2.56
C LEU A 53 -4.81 -3.90 1.04
N GLU A 54 -5.67 -4.75 0.47
CA GLU A 54 -5.73 -5.00 -0.99
C GLU A 54 -5.97 -3.71 -1.77
N PHE A 55 -6.86 -2.85 -1.28
CA PHE A 55 -7.15 -1.56 -1.91
C PHE A 55 -5.91 -0.66 -1.96
N VAL A 56 -5.11 -0.60 -0.89
CA VAL A 56 -3.86 0.18 -0.86
C VAL A 56 -2.80 -0.43 -1.79
N LEU A 57 -2.63 -1.76 -1.79
CA LEU A 57 -1.68 -2.45 -2.67
C LEU A 57 -2.02 -2.23 -4.16
N LEU A 58 -3.30 -2.31 -4.52
CA LEU A 58 -3.77 -2.03 -5.88
C LEU A 58 -3.46 -0.60 -6.32
N GLN A 59 -3.59 0.39 -5.42
CA GLN A 59 -3.21 1.78 -5.72
C GLN A 59 -1.70 1.90 -5.97
N GLY A 60 -0.89 1.20 -5.16
CA GLY A 60 0.56 1.13 -5.34
C GLY A 60 0.96 0.51 -6.68
N SER A 61 0.35 -0.63 -7.01
CA SER A 61 0.50 -1.31 -8.29
C SER A 61 0.12 -0.40 -9.47
N LEU A 62 -1.05 0.25 -9.40
CA LEU A 62 -1.52 1.19 -10.42
C LEU A 62 -0.53 2.36 -10.61
N TYR A 63 0.00 2.93 -9.53
CA TYR A 63 0.99 3.99 -9.60
C TYR A 63 2.25 3.54 -10.36
N TRP A 64 2.81 2.37 -10.01
CA TRP A 64 4.01 1.86 -10.68
C TRP A 64 3.76 1.45 -12.13
N TYR A 65 2.58 0.91 -12.44
CA TYR A 65 2.15 0.65 -13.82
C TYR A 65 2.13 1.94 -14.66
N LEU A 66 1.57 3.03 -14.12
CA LEU A 66 1.52 4.31 -14.82
C LEU A 66 2.93 4.88 -15.05
N LYS A 67 3.82 4.78 -14.05
CA LYS A 67 5.23 5.17 -14.22
C LYS A 67 5.96 4.30 -15.25
N LEU A 68 5.67 2.99 -15.31
CA LEU A 68 6.21 2.09 -16.32
C LEU A 68 5.73 2.50 -17.73
N LYS A 69 4.44 2.76 -17.90
CA LYS A 69 3.85 3.24 -19.16
C LYS A 69 4.48 4.54 -19.61
N GLN A 70 4.76 5.45 -18.67
CA GLN A 70 5.45 6.72 -18.93
C GLN A 70 6.89 6.51 -19.40
N ALA A 71 7.66 5.67 -18.70
CA ALA A 71 9.04 5.35 -19.02
C ALA A 71 9.19 4.72 -20.42
N ARG A 72 8.23 3.88 -20.82
CA ARG A 72 8.14 3.29 -22.17
C ARG A 72 7.91 4.33 -23.27
N LYS A 73 7.19 5.41 -22.95
CA LYS A 73 6.95 6.54 -23.85
C LYS A 73 8.06 7.61 -23.82
N ASN A 74 9.20 7.34 -23.18
CA ASN A 74 10.30 8.31 -22.98
C ASN A 74 9.92 9.59 -22.21
N SER A 75 8.79 9.58 -21.49
CA SER A 75 8.43 10.69 -20.61
C SER A 75 8.90 10.34 -19.20
N PHE A 76 9.83 11.13 -18.67
CA PHE A 76 10.37 10.97 -17.30
C PHE A 76 9.90 12.09 -16.35
N SER A 77 8.89 12.85 -16.78
CA SER A 77 8.26 13.90 -16.00
C SER A 77 7.33 13.33 -14.91
N LYS A 78 6.65 14.21 -14.18
CA LYS A 78 5.58 13.85 -13.25
C LYS A 78 4.42 13.19 -14.01
N LEU A 79 3.59 12.40 -13.32
CA LEU A 79 2.33 11.96 -13.90
C LEU A 79 1.45 13.17 -14.26
N PRO A 80 0.52 13.03 -15.22
CA PRO A 80 -0.42 14.10 -15.55
C PRO A 80 -1.20 14.56 -14.32
N ASP A 81 -1.47 15.87 -14.22
CA ASP A 81 -2.17 16.45 -13.07
C ASP A 81 -3.55 15.80 -12.82
N SER A 82 -4.26 15.41 -13.88
CA SER A 82 -5.54 14.68 -13.77
C SER A 82 -5.37 13.35 -13.03
N THR A 83 -4.31 12.60 -13.32
CA THR A 83 -3.97 11.35 -12.62
C THR A 83 -3.55 11.62 -11.18
N LEU A 84 -2.75 12.66 -10.94
CA LEU A 84 -2.33 13.03 -9.58
C LEU A 84 -3.51 13.48 -8.71
N ARG A 85 -4.52 14.15 -9.28
CA ARG A 85 -5.77 14.47 -8.58
C ARG A 85 -6.50 13.21 -8.12
N VAL A 86 -6.56 12.17 -8.95
CA VAL A 86 -7.15 10.87 -8.57
C VAL A 86 -6.38 10.26 -7.38
N PHE A 87 -5.05 10.27 -7.42
CA PHE A 87 -4.26 9.81 -6.27
C PHE A 87 -4.44 10.68 -5.02
N ASN A 88 -4.66 11.99 -5.18
CA ASN A 88 -4.99 12.85 -4.04
C ASN A 88 -6.36 12.51 -3.43
N ILE A 89 -7.35 12.14 -4.27
CA ILE A 89 -8.64 11.62 -3.80
C ILE A 89 -8.42 10.30 -3.05
N TYR A 90 -7.64 9.35 -3.61
CA TYR A 90 -7.28 8.12 -2.90
C TYR A 90 -6.59 8.39 -1.57
N LYS A 91 -5.70 9.37 -1.50
CA LYS A 91 -5.04 9.76 -0.25
C LYS A 91 -6.04 10.13 0.84
N LYS A 92 -7.05 10.94 0.50
CA LYS A 92 -8.12 11.38 1.41
C LYS A 92 -9.08 10.23 1.76
N LEU A 93 -9.49 9.46 0.76
CA LEU A 93 -10.36 8.30 0.94
C LEU A 93 -9.72 7.27 1.87
N ASN A 94 -8.45 6.93 1.66
CA ASN A 94 -7.71 6.03 2.54
C ASN A 94 -7.66 6.57 3.97
N LEU A 95 -7.44 7.87 4.18
CA LEU A 95 -7.45 8.45 5.52
C LEU A 95 -8.80 8.24 6.21
N ILE A 96 -9.91 8.45 5.51
CA ILE A 96 -11.26 8.18 6.04
C ILE A 96 -11.41 6.69 6.38
N LEU A 97 -10.96 5.79 5.50
CA LEU A 97 -10.99 4.35 5.76
C LEU A 97 -10.14 3.97 6.99
N PHE A 98 -8.93 4.53 7.14
CA PHE A 98 -8.14 4.31 8.37
C PHE A 98 -8.83 4.87 9.62
N ILE A 99 -9.51 6.02 9.55
CA ILE A 99 -10.28 6.51 10.71
C ILE A 99 -11.39 5.52 11.07
N ILE A 100 -12.14 5.02 10.09
CA ILE A 100 -13.17 3.98 10.31
C ILE A 100 -12.53 2.73 10.92
N GLY A 101 -11.40 2.25 10.37
CA GLY A 101 -10.69 1.09 10.91
C GLY A 101 -10.20 1.29 12.35
N ALA A 102 -9.72 2.47 12.71
CA ALA A 102 -9.35 2.79 14.09
C ALA A 102 -10.56 2.72 15.05
N ILE A 103 -11.73 3.20 14.61
CA ILE A 103 -12.97 3.07 15.40
C ILE A 103 -13.34 1.59 15.58
N LEU A 104 -13.27 0.79 14.50
CA LEU A 104 -13.52 -0.65 14.55
C LEU A 104 -12.54 -1.39 15.48
N LEU A 105 -11.28 -0.96 15.54
CA LEU A 105 -10.30 -1.49 16.49
C LEU A 105 -10.71 -1.19 17.93
N ILE A 106 -11.11 0.04 18.24
CA ILE A 106 -11.56 0.44 19.58
C ILE A 106 -12.78 -0.40 20.01
N ILE A 107 -13.75 -0.59 19.11
CA ILE A 107 -14.92 -1.45 19.38
C ILE A 107 -14.50 -2.87 19.72
N GLN A 108 -13.54 -3.44 18.97
CA GLN A 108 -13.03 -4.79 19.24
C GLN A 108 -12.32 -4.89 20.60
N VAL A 109 -11.54 -3.87 20.98
CA VAL A 109 -10.88 -3.81 22.29
C VAL A 109 -11.92 -3.81 23.42
N VAL A 110 -12.93 -2.93 23.32
CA VAL A 110 -13.96 -2.77 24.36
C VAL A 110 -14.85 -4.01 24.46
N THR A 111 -15.12 -4.69 23.34
CA THR A 111 -15.97 -5.90 23.29
C THR A 111 -15.19 -7.21 23.44
N LEU A 112 -13.88 -7.14 23.74
CA LEU A 112 -12.98 -8.29 23.97
C LEU A 112 -13.05 -9.35 22.86
N ARG A 113 -13.03 -8.89 21.60
CA ARG A 113 -13.11 -9.76 20.42
C ARG A 113 -11.84 -10.59 20.26
N THR A 114 -12.02 -11.87 19.93
CA THR A 114 -10.91 -12.83 19.78
C THR A 114 -10.18 -12.66 18.44
N GLU A 115 -10.86 -12.10 17.42
CA GLU A 115 -10.29 -11.78 16.11
C GLU A 115 -9.39 -10.53 16.08
N ILE A 116 -9.31 -9.79 17.20
CA ILE A 116 -8.59 -8.50 17.28
C ILE A 116 -7.13 -8.61 16.83
N PHE A 117 -6.46 -9.73 17.13
CA PHE A 117 -5.08 -9.95 16.75
C PHE A 117 -4.90 -9.97 15.23
N TRP A 118 -5.72 -10.76 14.53
CA TRP A 118 -5.70 -10.88 13.08
C TRP A 118 -6.05 -9.55 12.41
N TYR A 119 -7.12 -8.91 12.88
CA TYR A 119 -7.52 -7.59 12.43
C TYR A 119 -6.36 -6.59 12.53
N THR A 120 -5.75 -6.49 13.71
CA THR A 120 -4.71 -5.50 14.01
C THR A 120 -3.48 -5.71 13.14
N MET A 121 -3.06 -6.97 12.95
CA MET A 121 -1.90 -7.30 12.12
C MET A 121 -2.10 -6.84 10.66
N ILE A 122 -3.25 -7.18 10.07
CA ILE A 122 -3.57 -6.79 8.67
C ILE A 122 -3.74 -5.27 8.56
N TYR A 123 -4.41 -4.67 9.54
CA TYR A 123 -4.66 -3.23 9.58
C TYR A 123 -3.38 -2.41 9.70
N ILE A 124 -2.45 -2.80 10.58
CA ILE A 124 -1.12 -2.17 10.68
C ILE A 124 -0.36 -2.34 9.38
N PHE A 125 -0.42 -3.52 8.74
CA PHE A 125 0.26 -3.73 7.48
C PHE A 125 -0.30 -2.84 6.35
N ALA A 126 -1.62 -2.69 6.27
CA ALA A 126 -2.26 -1.74 5.36
C ALA A 126 -1.81 -0.30 5.63
N LEU A 127 -1.69 0.09 6.90
CA LEU A 127 -1.24 1.42 7.30
C LEU A 127 0.22 1.66 6.89
N ILE A 128 1.09 0.67 7.06
CA ILE A 128 2.49 0.72 6.63
C ILE A 128 2.54 0.96 5.11
N GLU A 129 1.77 0.22 4.32
CA GLU A 129 1.72 0.42 2.87
C GLU A 129 1.16 1.79 2.49
N TYR A 130 0.11 2.25 3.17
CA TYR A 130 -0.44 3.58 2.93
C TYR A 130 0.60 4.69 3.19
N VAL A 131 1.33 4.59 4.31
CA VAL A 131 2.44 5.50 4.63
C VAL A 131 3.53 5.40 3.57
N ASN A 132 3.88 4.17 3.17
CA ASN A 132 4.89 3.86 2.17
C ASN A 132 4.60 4.57 0.82
N TYR A 133 3.34 4.58 0.41
CA TYR A 133 2.92 5.19 -0.85
C TYR A 133 2.69 6.69 -0.77
N PHE A 134 2.01 7.19 0.26
CA PHE A 134 1.50 8.56 0.26
C PHE A 134 2.33 9.57 1.05
N TYR A 135 3.33 9.11 1.83
CA TYR A 135 4.14 9.97 2.69
C TYR A 135 5.63 9.68 2.58
N ILE A 136 6.06 8.50 3.03
CA ILE A 136 7.47 8.16 3.26
C ILE A 136 7.82 6.90 2.49
N ARG A 137 8.96 6.83 1.81
CA ARG A 137 9.43 5.58 1.22
C ARG A 137 10.01 4.67 2.31
N LEU A 138 9.26 3.62 2.68
CA LEU A 138 9.70 2.58 3.61
C LEU A 138 10.28 1.38 2.85
N SER A 139 9.70 1.01 1.71
CA SER A 139 10.15 -0.14 0.93
C SER A 139 11.25 0.20 -0.09
N TYR A 140 12.07 -0.80 -0.41
CA TYR A 140 13.12 -0.76 -1.44
C TYR A 140 14.35 0.10 -1.14
N LEU A 141 14.81 0.23 0.09
CA LEU A 141 16.16 0.74 0.35
C LEU A 141 17.18 -0.30 -0.16
N SER A 142 17.93 0.01 -1.23
CA SER A 142 19.13 -0.78 -1.54
C SER A 142 20.10 -0.72 -0.34
N PRO A 143 21.03 -1.70 -0.19
CA PRO A 143 22.04 -1.64 0.88
C PRO A 143 22.85 -0.32 0.89
N GLU A 144 23.04 0.27 -0.29
CA GLU A 144 23.68 1.58 -0.49
C GLU A 144 22.74 2.72 -0.07
N GLU A 145 21.46 2.71 -0.47
CA GLU A 145 20.45 3.66 -0.01
C GLU A 145 20.23 3.57 1.52
N MET A 146 20.46 2.39 2.12
CA MET A 146 20.38 2.14 3.57
C MET A 146 21.63 2.62 4.32
N LYS A 147 22.81 2.67 3.67
CA LYS A 147 24.00 3.35 4.19
C LYS A 147 23.80 4.87 4.16
N GLU A 148 23.29 5.43 3.06
CA GLU A 148 22.94 6.86 2.97
C GLU A 148 21.83 7.25 3.98
N PHE A 149 20.85 6.37 4.20
CA PHE A 149 19.77 6.54 5.19
C PHE A 149 20.32 6.70 6.61
N ARG A 150 21.31 5.88 6.99
CA ARG A 150 21.99 5.94 8.28
C ARG A 150 22.92 7.13 8.42
N GLN A 151 23.50 7.60 7.31
CA GLN A 151 24.56 8.60 7.39
C GLN A 151 24.05 10.04 7.49
N LEU A 152 22.95 10.47 6.84
CA LEU A 152 22.66 11.93 6.80
C LEU A 152 21.21 12.46 6.76
N LYS A 153 20.11 11.75 6.45
CA LYS A 153 18.81 12.45 6.13
C LYS A 153 17.45 11.78 6.45
N GLY A 154 17.38 10.81 7.36
CA GLY A 154 16.08 10.26 7.83
C GLY A 154 15.16 9.71 6.71
N PHE A 155 13.85 9.66 6.98
CA PHE A 155 12.83 9.15 6.05
C PHE A 155 12.63 10.06 4.83
N LYS A 156 12.93 9.56 3.63
CA LYS A 156 12.72 10.29 2.36
C LYS A 156 11.25 10.19 1.94
N ALA A 157 10.67 11.30 1.48
CA ALA A 157 9.32 11.29 0.91
C ALA A 157 9.21 10.30 -0.27
N SER A 158 8.09 9.57 -0.34
CA SER A 158 7.81 8.64 -1.43
C SER A 158 7.75 9.38 -2.78
N LYS A 159 7.88 8.63 -3.89
CA LYS A 159 7.84 9.25 -5.22
C LYS A 159 6.47 9.89 -5.49
N LEU A 160 5.39 9.20 -5.13
CA LEU A 160 4.03 9.72 -5.24
C LEU A 160 3.82 10.93 -4.31
N ALA A 161 4.31 10.89 -3.07
CA ALA A 161 4.20 12.01 -2.13
C ALA A 161 4.87 13.29 -2.68
N LYS A 162 6.03 13.16 -3.32
CA LYS A 162 6.71 14.28 -4.00
C LYS A 162 5.90 14.81 -5.18
N GLU A 163 5.38 13.93 -6.04
CA GLU A 163 4.56 14.35 -7.18
C GLU A 163 3.26 15.04 -6.71
N LEU A 164 2.64 14.58 -5.62
CA LEU A 164 1.47 15.21 -5.02
C LEU A 164 1.76 16.58 -4.38
N LYS A 165 2.94 16.76 -3.75
CA LYS A 165 3.33 18.04 -3.15
C LYS A 165 3.47 19.14 -4.21
N ASP A 166 3.94 18.76 -5.39
CA ASP A 166 4.16 19.71 -6.47
C ASP A 166 2.89 19.98 -7.31
N LEU A 167 1.80 19.26 -7.04
CA LEU A 167 0.49 19.54 -7.61
C LEU A 167 -0.03 20.84 -6.98
N LYS A 168 -0.11 21.91 -7.76
CA LYS A 168 -0.82 23.13 -7.35
C LYS A 168 -2.31 22.79 -7.31
N LEU A 169 -2.83 22.53 -6.10
CA LEU A 169 -4.27 22.34 -5.84
C LEU A 169 -4.99 23.68 -5.80
#